data_AF-A0A947C6D4-F1
#
_entry.id   AF-A0A947C6D4-F1
#
_cell.length_a   1.000
_cell.length_b   1.000
_cell.length_c   1.000
_cell.angle_alpha   90.00
_cell.angle_beta   90.00
_cell.angle_gamma   90.00
#
_symmetry.space_group_name_H-M   'P 1'
#
loop_
_entity.id
_entity.type
_entity.pdbx_description
1 polymer ?
#
loop_
_entity_poly.entity_id
_entity_poly.type
_entity_poly.pdbx_seq_one_letter_code
_entity_poly.pdbx_strand_id
1 'polypeptide(L)'
;LQATVRAPAEPGAYEIVASVENEDVAREVFIVEQSGDELAELEVTPAEIEALATKTGGRVFLGVEDVPPLSDLAATTRRAAGLTAKQPLSNPWYIALTVLLLGATWVLRRRWGRR
;
A
#
# COMPACT_ATOMS: atom_id res chain seq x y z
N LEU A 1 4.98 11.72 -32.89
CA LEU A 1 4.51 12.93 -32.19
C LEU A 1 4.50 12.60 -30.70
N GLN A 2 5.23 13.36 -29.90
CA GLN A 2 5.27 13.20 -28.45
C GLN A 2 4.83 14.54 -27.87
N ALA A 3 3.81 14.52 -27.00
CA ALA A 3 3.32 15.70 -26.31
C ALA A 3 3.50 15.47 -24.81
N THR A 4 3.95 16.50 -24.10
CA THR A 4 4.13 16.46 -22.64
C THR A 4 3.11 17.40 -22.02
N VAL A 5 2.32 16.90 -21.07
CA VAL A 5 1.30 17.67 -20.36
C VAL A 5 1.69 17.73 -18.89
N ARG A 6 1.42 18.86 -18.22
CA ARG A 6 1.71 19.03 -16.80
C ARG A 6 0.63 18.33 -15.98
N ALA A 7 1.03 17.53 -14.99
CA ALA A 7 0.09 16.88 -14.08
C ALA A 7 -0.68 17.92 -13.23
N PRO A 8 -1.92 17.60 -12.81
CA PRO A 8 -2.68 18.41 -11.85
C PRO A 8 -1.93 18.58 -10.52
N ALA A 9 -2.13 19.74 -9.88
CA ALA A 9 -1.46 20.07 -8.61
C ALA A 9 -2.14 19.43 -7.39
N GLU A 10 -3.44 19.15 -7.49
CA GLU A 10 -4.19 18.54 -6.40
C GLU A 10 -4.06 17.01 -6.46
N PRO A 11 -4.01 16.32 -5.31
CA PRO A 11 -4.08 14.88 -5.26
C PRO A 11 -5.45 14.37 -5.72
N GLY A 12 -5.46 13.27 -6.45
CA GLY A 12 -6.70 12.69 -6.95
C GLY A 12 -6.50 11.67 -8.07
N ALA A 13 -7.62 11.04 -8.46
CA ALA A 13 -7.67 10.21 -9.65
C ALA A 13 -7.99 11.10 -10.86
N TYR A 14 -7.18 10.98 -11.91
CA TYR A 14 -7.29 11.77 -13.13
C TYR A 14 -7.29 10.88 -14.36
N GLU A 15 -7.85 11.41 -15.43
CA GLU A 15 -7.93 10.76 -16.73
C GLU A 15 -7.32 11.69 -17.77
N ILE A 16 -6.38 11.19 -18.57
CA ILE A 16 -5.86 11.89 -19.72
C ILE A 16 -6.52 11.32 -20.99
N VAL A 17 -7.03 12.22 -21.82
CA VAL A 17 -7.69 11.90 -23.08
C VAL A 17 -6.87 12.53 -24.21
N ALA A 18 -6.46 11.72 -25.18
CA ALA A 18 -5.89 12.22 -26.42
C ALA A 18 -6.97 12.23 -27.49
N SER A 19 -7.16 13.37 -28.15
CA SER A 19 -8.16 13.53 -29.21
C SER A 19 -7.56 14.14 -30.48
N VAL A 20 -8.11 13.72 -31.63
CA VAL A 20 -7.77 14.23 -32.97
C VAL A 20 -9.08 14.61 -33.63
N GLU A 21 -9.20 15.86 -34.12
CA GLU A 21 -10.43 16.35 -34.77
C GLU A 21 -11.71 16.18 -33.92
N ASN A 22 -11.58 16.31 -32.59
CA ASN A 22 -12.63 16.07 -31.58
C ASN A 22 -13.09 14.60 -31.45
N GLU A 23 -12.33 13.64 -31.97
CA GLU A 23 -12.53 12.22 -31.71
C GLU A 23 -11.47 11.71 -30.73
N ASP A 24 -11.91 11.03 -29.66
CA ASP A 24 -11.03 10.46 -28.64
C ASP A 24 -10.29 9.22 -29.20
N VAL A 25 -8.98 9.32 -29.32
CA VAL A 25 -8.13 8.26 -29.90
C VAL A 25 -7.43 7.40 -28.84
N ALA A 26 -7.20 7.92 -27.63
CA ALA A 26 -6.58 7.18 -26.54
C ALA A 26 -6.97 7.75 -25.18
N ARG A 27 -6.88 6.89 -24.16
CA ARG A 27 -7.24 7.25 -22.80
C ARG A 27 -6.42 6.48 -21.77
N GLU A 28 -6.03 7.16 -20.70
CA GLU A 28 -5.30 6.57 -19.59
C GLU A 28 -5.72 7.19 -18.26
N VAL A 29 -5.86 6.35 -17.22
CA VAL A 29 -6.18 6.77 -15.86
C VAL A 29 -4.91 6.72 -15.03
N PHE A 30 -4.65 7.77 -14.27
CA PHE A 30 -3.51 7.86 -13.36
C PHE A 30 -3.94 8.50 -12.03
N ILE A 31 -3.15 8.24 -10.99
CA ILE A 31 -3.39 8.78 -9.66
C ILE A 31 -2.26 9.76 -9.34
N VAL A 32 -2.63 10.96 -8.91
CA VAL A 32 -1.70 11.93 -8.32
C VAL A 32 -1.83 11.80 -6.81
N GLU A 33 -0.76 11.34 -6.17
CA GLU A 33 -0.70 11.24 -4.72
C GLU A 33 -0.02 12.48 -4.14
N GLN A 34 -0.49 12.93 -2.97
CA GLN A 34 0.26 13.89 -2.17
C GLN A 34 1.47 13.16 -1.61
N SER A 35 2.63 13.32 -2.24
CA SER A 35 3.87 13.03 -1.53
C SER A 35 3.95 13.98 -0.34
N GLY A 36 3.87 13.44 0.87
CA GLY A 36 4.15 14.23 2.08
C GLY A 36 5.61 14.71 2.05
N ASP A 37 5.93 15.73 2.85
CA ASP A 37 7.29 16.27 2.95
C ASP A 37 8.35 15.17 3.23
N GLU A 38 7.94 14.09 3.89
CA GLU A 38 8.70 12.84 4.12
C GLU A 38 9.25 12.18 2.84
N LEU A 39 8.61 12.40 1.68
CA LEU A 39 9.07 11.90 0.38
C LEU A 39 9.83 12.96 -0.42
N ALA A 40 9.74 14.23 -0.03
CA ALA A 40 10.51 15.32 -0.63
C ALA A 40 11.92 15.39 -0.03
N GLU A 41 12.07 15.06 1.26
CA GLU A 41 13.34 15.03 1.99
C GLU A 41 13.82 13.57 2.17
N LEU A 42 14.29 12.95 1.08
CA LEU A 42 14.91 11.61 1.09
C LEU A 42 16.40 11.69 1.45
N GLU A 43 16.77 12.54 2.42
CA GLU A 43 18.15 12.53 2.92
C GLU A 43 18.38 11.29 3.77
N VAL A 44 19.11 10.35 3.18
CA VAL A 44 19.55 9.15 3.88
C VAL A 44 20.62 9.53 4.89
N THR A 45 20.34 9.40 6.19
CA THR A 45 21.35 9.53 7.25
C THR A 45 22.15 8.22 7.37
N PRO A 46 23.43 8.16 6.96
CA PRO A 46 24.18 6.89 6.94
C PRO A 46 24.32 6.27 8.33
N ALA A 47 24.47 7.12 9.36
CA ALA A 47 24.58 6.70 10.76
C ALA A 47 23.33 5.98 11.28
N GLU A 48 22.13 6.38 10.83
CA GLU A 48 20.87 5.76 11.25
C GLU A 48 20.70 4.38 10.61
N ILE A 49 21.08 4.25 9.33
CA ILE A 49 21.04 2.96 8.63
C ILE A 49 22.06 1.98 9.23
N GLU A 50 23.25 2.44 9.58
CA GLU A 50 24.28 1.62 10.24
C GLU A 50 23.83 1.13 11.62
N ALA A 51 23.20 2.01 12.41
CA ALA A 51 22.61 1.63 13.69
C ALA A 51 21.50 0.57 13.53
N LEU A 52 20.65 0.72 12.51
CA LEU A 52 19.58 -0.24 12.22
C LEU A 52 20.12 -1.60 11.78
N ALA A 53 21.12 -1.63 10.89
CA ALA A 53 21.76 -2.86 10.46
C ALA A 53 22.42 -3.58 11.63
N THR A 54 23.15 -2.87 12.49
CA THR A 54 23.75 -3.43 13.70
C THR A 54 22.70 -4.07 14.61
N LYS A 55 21.58 -3.37 14.83
CA LYS A 55 20.48 -3.86 15.68
C LYS A 55 19.76 -5.09 15.10
N THR A 56 19.70 -5.20 13.78
CA THR A 56 18.97 -6.28 13.08
C THR A 56 19.88 -7.44 12.63
N GLY A 57 21.19 -7.32 12.84
CA GLY A 57 22.19 -8.23 12.28
C GLY A 57 22.32 -8.15 10.75
N GLY A 58 21.86 -7.03 10.18
CA GLY A 58 21.94 -6.74 8.75
C GLY A 58 23.31 -6.22 8.32
N ARG A 59 23.44 -5.93 7.03
CA ARG A 59 24.62 -5.30 6.41
C ARG A 59 24.17 -4.04 5.68
N VAL A 60 24.96 -2.97 5.76
CA VAL A 60 24.72 -1.72 5.02
C VAL A 60 25.61 -1.66 3.80
N PHE A 61 25.04 -1.25 2.68
CA PHE A 61 25.76 -0.94 1.44
C PHE A 61 25.34 0.48 1.05
N LEU A 62 26.27 1.43 1.05
CA LEU A 62 25.99 2.84 0.76
C LEU A 62 26.23 3.18 -0.71
N GLY A 63 27.17 2.47 -1.36
CA GLY A 63 27.41 2.51 -2.79
C GLY A 63 26.90 1.26 -3.52
N VAL A 64 26.68 1.39 -4.83
CA VAL A 64 26.30 0.25 -5.69
C VAL A 64 27.46 -0.74 -5.81
N GLU A 65 28.69 -0.23 -5.77
CA GLU A 65 29.95 -0.94 -5.78
C GLU A 65 30.17 -1.83 -4.54
N ASP A 66 29.55 -1.48 -3.40
CA ASP A 66 29.64 -2.26 -2.17
C ASP A 66 28.70 -3.47 -2.18
N VAL A 67 27.73 -3.50 -3.10
CA VAL A 67 26.69 -4.53 -3.17
C VAL A 67 27.28 -5.82 -3.76
N PRO A 68 27.32 -6.93 -3.01
CA PRO A 68 27.81 -8.20 -3.54
C PRO A 68 26.85 -8.74 -4.62
N PRO A 69 27.32 -9.65 -5.49
CA PRO A 69 26.49 -10.20 -6.56
C PRO A 69 25.23 -10.86 -6.00
N LEU A 70 24.13 -10.82 -6.78
CA LEU A 70 22.82 -11.34 -6.36
C LEU A 70 22.85 -12.81 -5.91
N SER A 71 23.80 -13.60 -6.42
CA SER A 71 24.07 -14.97 -5.98
C SER A 71 24.48 -15.08 -4.52
N ASP A 72 25.17 -14.08 -4.00
CA ASP A 72 25.73 -14.04 -2.64
C ASP A 72 24.76 -13.33 -1.67
N LEU A 73 23.90 -12.48 -2.24
CA LEU A 73 22.72 -11.95 -1.58
C LEU A 73 21.58 -12.96 -1.51
N ALA A 74 21.79 -14.22 -1.97
CA ALA A 74 20.84 -15.31 -1.94
C ALA A 74 20.01 -15.22 -0.67
N ALA A 75 18.84 -14.63 -0.88
CA ALA A 75 17.92 -14.34 0.17
C ALA A 75 17.61 -15.71 0.76
N THR A 76 17.93 -15.89 2.03
CA THR A 76 16.97 -16.63 2.86
C THR A 76 15.63 -16.07 2.44
N THR A 77 14.82 -16.88 1.78
CA THR A 77 13.52 -16.50 1.28
C THR A 77 12.70 -16.10 2.51
N ARG A 78 12.89 -14.88 3.01
CA ARG A 78 11.90 -14.18 3.79
C ARG A 78 10.80 -14.00 2.75
N ARG A 79 9.88 -14.96 2.76
CA ARG A 79 8.48 -14.65 2.51
C ARG A 79 8.26 -13.32 3.22
N ALA A 80 8.16 -12.23 2.48
CA ALA A 80 7.33 -11.14 2.91
C ALA A 80 6.08 -11.83 3.43
N ALA A 81 5.80 -11.72 4.73
CA ALA A 81 4.65 -12.37 5.34
C ALA A 81 3.49 -11.99 4.43
N GLY A 82 3.00 -12.97 3.66
CA GLY A 82 2.17 -12.67 2.49
C GLY A 82 1.06 -11.74 2.93
N LEU A 83 0.68 -10.77 2.09
CA LEU A 83 -0.45 -9.89 2.34
C LEU A 83 -1.60 -10.78 2.80
N THR A 84 -1.85 -10.80 4.11
CA THR A 84 -2.82 -11.70 4.69
C THR A 84 -4.13 -10.98 4.48
N ALA A 85 -4.70 -11.16 3.28
CA ALA A 85 -6.01 -10.66 2.95
C ALA A 85 -7.02 -11.33 3.88
N LYS A 86 -7.27 -10.71 5.02
CA LYS A 86 -8.33 -11.12 5.92
C LYS A 86 -9.63 -10.71 5.24
N GLN A 87 -10.27 -11.67 4.57
CA GLN A 87 -11.63 -11.54 4.07
C GLN A 87 -12.56 -12.22 5.08
N PRO A 88 -12.87 -11.60 6.23
CA PRO A 88 -13.66 -12.25 7.29
C PRO A 88 -15.05 -12.67 6.80
N LEU A 89 -15.58 -12.05 5.75
CA LEU A 89 -16.87 -12.37 5.14
C LEU A 89 -16.80 -13.41 4.00
N SER A 90 -15.62 -13.93 3.65
CA SER A 90 -15.54 -15.00 2.64
C SER A 90 -15.94 -16.36 3.20
N ASN A 91 -15.92 -16.54 4.52
CA ASN A 91 -16.32 -17.78 5.17
C ASN A 91 -17.78 -17.67 5.68
N PRO A 92 -18.70 -18.52 5.19
CA PRO A 92 -20.12 -18.49 5.57
C PRO A 92 -20.38 -18.69 7.07
N TRP A 93 -19.46 -19.36 7.78
CA TRP A 93 -19.57 -19.52 9.23
C TRP A 93 -19.40 -18.21 9.99
N TYR A 94 -18.52 -17.31 9.55
CA TYR A 94 -18.38 -15.99 10.18
C TYR A 94 -19.61 -15.12 9.92
N ILE A 95 -20.24 -15.23 8.75
CA ILE A 95 -21.51 -14.56 8.45
C ILE A 95 -22.60 -15.05 9.43
N ALA A 96 -22.74 -16.37 9.58
CA ALA A 96 -23.71 -16.96 10.49
C ALA A 96 -23.47 -16.53 11.95
N LEU A 97 -22.20 -16.50 12.40
CA LEU A 97 -21.81 -16.02 13.72
C LEU A 97 -22.20 -14.53 13.91
N THR A 98 -21.92 -13.68 12.92
CA THR A 98 -22.28 -12.25 12.98
C THR A 98 -23.79 -12.06 13.08
N VAL A 99 -24.59 -12.78 12.27
CA VAL A 99 -26.06 -12.73 12.35
C VAL A 99 -26.55 -13.22 13.71
N LEU A 100 -25.97 -14.29 14.24
CA LEU A 100 -26.32 -14.82 15.56
C LEU A 100 -26.00 -13.83 16.67
N LEU A 101 -24.82 -13.20 16.65
CA LEU A 101 -24.43 -12.18 17.63
C LEU A 101 -25.35 -10.96 17.53
N LEU A 102 -25.66 -10.49 16.32
CA LEU A 102 -26.56 -9.37 16.13
C LEU A 102 -27.98 -9.69 16.65
N GLY A 103 -28.50 -10.87 16.30
CA GLY A 103 -29.78 -11.37 16.81
C GLY A 103 -29.78 -11.53 18.34
N ALA A 104 -28.71 -12.06 18.91
CA ALA A 104 -28.54 -12.18 20.35
C ALA A 104 -28.53 -10.81 21.03
N THR A 105 -27.79 -9.82 20.50
CA THR A 105 -27.83 -8.45 21.05
C THR A 105 -29.21 -7.83 20.97
N TRP A 106 -29.96 -8.09 19.90
CA TRP A 106 -31.33 -7.59 19.74
C TRP A 106 -32.30 -8.26 20.73
N VAL A 107 -32.21 -9.58 20.91
CA VAL A 107 -33.00 -10.29 21.93
C VAL A 107 -32.63 -9.84 23.33
N LEU A 108 -31.34 -9.64 23.61
CA LEU A 108 -30.85 -9.17 24.89
C LEU A 108 -31.35 -7.74 25.18
N ARG A 109 -31.27 -6.84 24.19
CA ARG A 109 -31.88 -5.49 24.26
C ARG A 109 -33.39 -5.55 24.41
N ARG A 110 -34.09 -6.48 23.74
CA ARG A 110 -35.56 -6.62 23.86
C ARG A 110 -35.97 -7.18 25.22
N ARG A 111 -35.14 -8.05 25.81
CA ARG A 111 -35.41 -8.73 27.09
C ARG A 111 -34.99 -7.89 28.30
N TRP A 112 -33.97 -7.06 28.17
CA TRP A 112 -33.43 -6.21 29.25
C TRP A 112 -33.54 -4.70 29.00
N GLY A 113 -34.09 -4.26 27.87
CA GLY A 113 -34.43 -2.87 27.57
C GLY A 113 -35.69 -2.37 28.29
N ARG A 114 -35.80 -2.63 29.59
CA ARG A 114 -36.55 -1.75 30.49
C ARG A 114 -35.52 -1.05 31.38
N ARG A 115 -35.37 0.24 31.08
CA ARG A 115 -34.51 1.29 31.67
C ARG A 115 -33.21 1.50 30.93
#